data_AF-A0A915PEF5-F1
#
_entry.id   AF-A0A915PEF5-F1
#
_cell.length_a   1.000
_cell.length_b   1.000
_cell.length_c   1.000
_cell.angle_alpha   90.00
_cell.angle_beta   90.00
_cell.angle_gamma   90.00
#
_symmetry.space_group_name_H-M   'P 1'
#
loop_
_entity.id
_entity.type
_entity.pdbx_description
1 polymer ?
#
loop_
_entity_poly.entity_id
_entity_poly.type
_entity_poly.pdbx_seq_one_letter_code
_entity_poly.pdbx_strand_id
1 'polypeptide(L)'
;MKLDKTNEVNEKDEEIPKQDWLLKQDLSNLDPSKLTPLTEEVISRQATINIGTIGHVAHGKSTLVKAISGVHTVKFKNELERNITIKLGYANAKIYRCSNPECPRPHCYRSAGSSTPDRFKCERPNCTGDYVCVRHVSFVDCPGHDILMATMLNGAAVMVC
;
A
#
# COMPACT_ATOMS: atom_id res chain seq x y z
N MET A 1 48.01 20.13 24.42
CA MET A 1 48.18 19.94 22.97
C MET A 1 47.14 18.95 22.50
N LYS A 2 46.23 19.43 21.65
CA LYS A 2 45.28 18.78 20.73
C LYS A 2 44.70 17.40 21.10
N LEU A 3 43.39 17.40 21.37
CA LEU A 3 42.51 16.29 21.03
C LEU A 3 42.39 16.24 19.50
N ASP A 4 42.90 15.19 18.87
CA ASP A 4 42.53 14.83 17.50
C ASP A 4 41.35 13.85 17.56
N LYS A 5 40.18 14.35 17.16
CA LYS A 5 38.99 13.54 16.87
C LYS A 5 39.13 13.01 15.44
N THR A 6 39.51 11.75 15.31
CA THR A 6 39.30 10.97 14.06
C THR A 6 38.97 9.55 14.46
N ASN A 7 37.69 9.29 14.75
CA ASN A 7 37.12 7.95 14.70
C ASN A 7 35.98 8.00 13.69
N GLU A 8 36.34 7.72 12.44
CA GLU A 8 35.42 7.34 11.38
C GLU A 8 34.77 6.01 11.81
N VAL A 9 33.56 6.09 12.37
CA VAL A 9 32.71 4.91 12.51
C VAL A 9 32.04 4.73 11.16
N ASN A 10 32.68 3.90 10.32
CA ASN A 10 32.08 3.22 9.19
C ASN A 10 30.91 2.36 9.71
N GLU A 11 29.70 2.93 9.75
CA GLU A 11 28.49 2.12 9.73
C GLU A 11 28.34 1.60 8.30
N LYS A 12 28.70 0.33 8.14
CA LYS A 12 28.41 -0.45 6.95
C LYS A 12 26.89 -0.46 6.78
N ASP A 13 26.40 0.38 5.87
CA ASP A 13 25.06 0.25 5.32
C ASP A 13 24.94 -1.17 4.75
N GLU A 14 24.23 -2.05 5.45
CA GLU A 14 23.77 -3.31 4.88
C GLU A 14 23.02 -2.97 3.61
N GLU A 15 23.55 -3.37 2.45
CA GLU A 15 22.93 -3.16 1.15
C GLU A 15 21.63 -3.96 1.05
N ILE A 16 20.55 -3.38 1.60
CA ILE A 16 19.18 -3.76 1.28
C ILE A 16 19.05 -3.66 -0.25
N PRO A 17 18.54 -4.68 -0.95
CA PRO A 17 18.46 -4.68 -2.41
C PRO A 17 17.76 -3.39 -2.87
N LYS A 18 18.52 -2.51 -3.53
CA LYS A 18 18.04 -1.23 -4.03
C LYS A 18 16.89 -1.50 -4.99
N GLN A 19 15.66 -1.24 -4.55
CA GLN A 19 14.50 -1.26 -5.42
C GLN A 19 14.54 0.03 -6.25
N ASP A 20 15.28 -0.01 -7.37
CA ASP A 20 15.57 1.14 -8.23
C ASP A 20 14.32 1.84 -8.78
N TRP A 21 13.15 1.20 -8.69
CA TRP A 21 11.86 1.70 -9.18
C TRP A 21 11.00 2.42 -8.12
N LEU A 22 11.50 2.58 -6.89
CA LEU A 22 10.85 3.32 -5.82
C LEU A 22 11.65 4.58 -5.46
N LEU A 23 10.95 5.66 -5.15
CA LEU A 23 11.58 6.88 -4.64
C LEU A 23 12.36 6.59 -3.35
N LYS A 24 13.62 7.04 -3.31
CA LYS A 24 14.50 6.89 -2.16
C LYS A 24 14.17 7.96 -1.12
N GLN A 25 13.86 7.54 0.10
CA GLN A 25 13.75 8.45 1.24
C GLN A 25 15.15 8.68 1.79
N ASP A 26 15.83 9.68 1.25
CA ASP A 26 17.12 10.12 1.79
C ASP A 26 16.89 11.18 2.88
N LEU A 27 17.31 10.88 4.11
CA LEU A 27 17.22 11.79 5.26
C LEU A 27 17.93 13.12 5.03
N SER A 28 18.89 13.16 4.10
CA SER A 28 19.62 14.37 3.69
C SER A 28 18.83 15.29 2.77
N ASN A 29 17.83 14.78 2.05
CA ASN A 29 17.01 15.55 1.09
C ASN A 29 15.59 15.80 1.62
N LEU A 30 15.15 15.04 2.63
CA LEU A 30 13.82 15.16 3.22
C LEU A 30 13.74 16.37 4.16
N ASP A 31 12.99 17.41 3.77
CA ASP A 31 12.60 18.51 4.67
C ASP A 31 11.37 18.09 5.52
N PRO A 32 11.50 17.82 6.84
CA PRO A 32 10.39 17.29 7.65
C PRO A 32 9.20 18.25 7.76
N SER A 33 9.40 19.55 7.53
CA SER A 33 8.34 20.57 7.62
C SER A 33 7.39 20.60 6.42
N LYS A 34 7.80 20.06 5.26
CA LYS A 34 7.01 20.05 4.02
C LYS A 34 6.35 18.69 3.75
N LEU A 35 6.68 17.68 4.56
CA LEU A 35 6.15 16.34 4.41
C LEU A 35 4.69 16.30 4.80
N THR A 36 3.86 16.07 3.79
CA THR A 36 2.47 15.68 3.99
C THR A 36 2.30 14.24 3.55
N PRO A 37 1.27 13.51 4.03
CA PRO A 37 0.99 12.14 3.57
C PRO A 37 0.80 12.02 2.05
N LEU A 38 0.56 13.15 1.36
CA LEU A 38 0.35 13.21 -0.09
C LEU A 38 1.64 13.47 -0.89
N THR A 39 2.79 13.59 -0.23
CA THR A 39 4.08 13.72 -0.92
C THR A 39 4.48 12.40 -1.58
N GLU A 40 5.04 12.47 -2.79
CA GLU A 40 5.38 11.27 -3.60
C GLU A 40 6.36 10.34 -2.86
N GLU A 41 7.29 10.91 -2.08
CA GLU A 41 8.28 10.18 -1.29
C GLU A 41 7.64 9.33 -0.17
N VAL A 42 6.54 9.81 0.43
CA VAL A 42 5.80 9.09 1.47
C VAL A 42 4.88 8.05 0.83
N ILE A 43 4.15 8.43 -0.22
CA ILE A 43 3.22 7.55 -0.94
C ILE A 43 3.94 6.30 -1.48
N SER A 44 5.17 6.46 -1.98
CA SER A 44 5.92 5.37 -2.59
C SER A 44 6.10 4.16 -1.66
N ARG A 45 6.34 4.41 -0.36
CA ARG A 45 6.76 3.38 0.59
C ARG A 45 5.72 3.07 1.66
N GLN A 46 4.89 4.04 2.04
CA GLN A 46 4.00 3.90 3.18
C GLN A 46 2.54 4.10 2.77
N ALA A 47 1.68 3.22 3.29
CA ALA A 47 0.25 3.40 3.17
C ALA A 47 -0.23 4.48 4.14
N THR A 48 -1.04 5.38 3.62
CA THR A 48 -1.49 6.59 4.32
C THR A 48 -2.83 6.40 5.01
N ILE A 49 -3.66 5.49 4.49
CA ILE A 49 -5.04 5.26 4.92
C ILE A 49 -5.30 3.76 4.97
N ASN A 50 -5.93 3.31 6.06
CA ASN A 50 -6.45 1.96 6.19
C ASN A 50 -7.94 1.94 5.80
N ILE A 51 -8.29 1.14 4.79
CA ILE A 51 -9.65 0.92 4.32
C ILE A 51 -10.09 -0.47 4.74
N GLY A 52 -11.09 -0.58 5.60
CA GLY A 52 -11.61 -1.88 5.98
C GLY A 52 -12.75 -2.36 5.08
N THR A 53 -12.79 -3.65 4.80
CA THR A 53 -13.93 -4.30 4.13
C THR A 53 -14.75 -5.09 5.14
N ILE A 54 -15.99 -4.64 5.36
CA ILE A 54 -16.96 -5.28 6.25
C ILE A 54 -18.14 -5.80 5.42
N GLY A 55 -18.74 -6.91 5.84
CA GLY A 55 -19.91 -7.49 5.20
C GLY A 55 -20.11 -8.94 5.60
N HIS A 56 -21.25 -9.53 5.22
CA HIS A 56 -21.63 -10.89 5.64
C HIS A 56 -20.76 -12.00 5.01
N VAL A 57 -20.85 -13.22 5.53
CA VAL A 57 -20.15 -14.41 5.02
C VAL A 57 -20.48 -14.62 3.53
N ALA A 58 -19.50 -15.10 2.75
CA ALA A 58 -19.62 -15.40 1.31
C ALA A 58 -19.89 -14.23 0.34
N HIS A 59 -19.92 -12.97 0.79
CA HIS A 59 -20.04 -11.80 -0.10
C HIS A 59 -18.76 -11.46 -0.91
N GLY A 60 -17.73 -12.30 -0.89
CA GLY A 60 -16.52 -12.09 -1.69
C GLY A 60 -15.63 -10.92 -1.27
N LYS A 61 -15.67 -10.48 0.01
CA LYS A 61 -14.82 -9.39 0.54
C LYS A 61 -13.33 -9.61 0.26
N SER A 62 -12.81 -10.78 0.61
CA SER A 62 -11.41 -11.15 0.35
C SER A 62 -11.09 -11.20 -1.15
N THR A 63 -12.07 -11.59 -1.99
CA THR A 63 -11.93 -11.58 -3.45
C THR A 63 -11.84 -10.16 -4.00
N LEU A 64 -12.64 -9.22 -3.46
CA LEU A 64 -12.57 -7.80 -3.82
C LEU A 64 -11.21 -7.21 -3.45
N VAL A 65 -10.73 -7.46 -2.23
CA VAL A 65 -9.40 -7.00 -1.79
C VAL A 65 -8.30 -7.56 -2.69
N LYS A 66 -8.40 -8.84 -3.08
CA LYS A 66 -7.46 -9.47 -4.02
C LYS A 66 -7.53 -8.84 -5.42
N ALA A 67 -8.72 -8.51 -5.92
CA ALA A 67 -8.86 -7.88 -7.23
C ALA A 67 -8.24 -6.47 -7.28
N ILE A 68 -8.33 -5.71 -6.17
CA ILE A 68 -7.80 -4.36 -6.09
C ILE A 68 -6.28 -4.36 -5.86
N SER A 69 -5.82 -5.14 -4.87
CA SER A 69 -4.41 -5.14 -4.43
C SER A 69 -3.53 -6.14 -5.18
N GLY A 70 -4.11 -7.16 -5.81
CA GLY A 70 -3.39 -8.31 -6.34
C GLY A 70 -2.86 -9.27 -5.26
N VAL A 71 -3.06 -8.96 -3.97
CA VAL A 71 -2.52 -9.75 -2.84
C VAL A 71 -3.63 -10.61 -2.23
N HIS A 72 -3.33 -11.87 -1.97
CA HIS A 72 -4.24 -12.76 -1.25
C HIS A 72 -4.08 -12.57 0.26
N THR A 73 -5.17 -12.23 0.94
CA THR A 73 -5.19 -11.94 2.39
C THR A 73 -5.17 -13.20 3.25
N VAL A 74 -5.71 -14.32 2.75
CA VAL A 74 -5.75 -15.60 3.47
C VAL A 74 -4.41 -16.30 3.36
N LYS A 75 -3.68 -16.39 4.47
CA LYS A 75 -2.34 -16.99 4.53
C LYS A 75 -2.28 -18.31 5.30
N PHE A 76 -3.27 -18.60 6.13
CA PHE A 76 -3.25 -19.76 7.01
C PHE A 76 -3.99 -20.96 6.40
N LYS A 77 -3.39 -22.16 6.50
CA LYS A 77 -3.99 -23.40 5.98
C LYS A 77 -5.37 -23.69 6.60
N ASN A 78 -5.51 -23.49 7.91
CA ASN A 78 -6.79 -23.68 8.60
C ASN A 78 -7.89 -22.72 8.13
N GLU A 79 -7.55 -21.51 7.67
CA GLU A 79 -8.51 -20.56 7.10
C GLU A 79 -8.93 -20.99 5.70
N LEU A 80 -7.99 -21.52 4.91
CA LEU A 80 -8.24 -22.04 3.57
C LEU A 80 -9.13 -23.28 3.60
N GLU A 81 -8.87 -24.22 4.52
CA GLU A 81 -9.68 -25.44 4.68
C GLU A 81 -11.12 -25.14 5.11
N ARG A 82 -11.32 -24.12 5.96
CA ARG A 82 -12.64 -23.73 6.46
C ARG A 82 -13.34 -22.69 5.58
N ASN A 83 -12.68 -22.15 4.56
CA ASN A 83 -13.16 -21.05 3.72
C ASN A 83 -13.69 -19.85 4.51
N ILE A 84 -13.10 -19.56 5.68
CA ILE A 84 -13.44 -18.41 6.51
C ILE A 84 -12.17 -17.64 6.89
N THR A 85 -12.26 -16.31 6.87
CA THR A 85 -11.23 -15.42 7.42
C THR A 85 -11.37 -15.45 8.94
N ILE A 86 -10.32 -15.80 9.68
CA ILE A 86 -10.34 -15.84 11.15
C ILE A 86 -9.56 -14.66 11.72
N LYS A 87 -8.38 -14.40 11.15
CA LYS A 87 -7.52 -13.27 11.48
C LYS A 87 -7.77 -12.08 10.56
N LEU A 88 -7.33 -10.90 11.00
CA LEU A 88 -7.36 -9.71 10.15
C LEU A 88 -6.39 -9.89 8.98
N GLY A 89 -6.91 -9.77 7.76
CA GLY A 89 -6.11 -9.79 6.53
C GLY A 89 -5.61 -8.39 6.20
N TYR A 90 -4.35 -8.28 5.79
CA TYR A 90 -3.78 -7.01 5.34
C TYR A 90 -3.29 -7.12 3.90
N ALA A 91 -3.62 -6.12 3.08
CA ALA A 91 -3.16 -6.02 1.70
C ALA A 91 -2.92 -4.57 1.29
N ASN A 92 -1.72 -4.28 0.78
CA ASN A 92 -1.37 -2.93 0.34
C ASN A 92 -1.67 -2.76 -1.15
N ALA A 93 -2.20 -1.59 -1.52
CA ALA A 93 -2.50 -1.25 -2.90
C ALA A 93 -2.14 0.22 -3.19
N LYS A 94 -1.55 0.45 -4.36
CA LYS A 94 -1.28 1.78 -4.89
C LYS A 94 -2.40 2.17 -5.86
N ILE A 95 -2.89 3.39 -5.72
CA ILE A 95 -3.92 4.00 -6.57
C ILE A 95 -3.22 5.00 -7.48
N TYR A 96 -3.39 4.79 -8.78
CA TYR A 96 -2.81 5.60 -9.83
C TYR A 96 -3.87 6.41 -10.56
N ARG A 97 -3.47 7.57 -11.05
CA ARG A 97 -4.26 8.43 -11.92
C ARG A 97 -3.45 8.77 -13.15
N CYS A 98 -4.05 8.66 -14.33
CA CYS A 98 -3.40 9.09 -15.57
C CYS A 98 -3.31 10.63 -15.58
N SER A 99 -2.15 11.18 -15.94
CA SER A 99 -1.91 12.63 -16.00
C SER A 99 -2.73 13.35 -17.10
N ASN A 100 -3.10 12.62 -18.16
CA ASN A 100 -3.82 13.21 -19.28
C ASN A 100 -5.31 13.49 -18.93
N PRO A 101 -5.78 14.75 -19.01
CA PRO A 101 -7.18 15.11 -18.77
C PRO A 101 -8.16 14.56 -19.81
N GLU A 102 -7.70 14.11 -20.98
CA GLU A 102 -8.55 13.49 -22.02
C GLU A 102 -9.08 12.11 -21.62
N CYS A 103 -8.57 11.52 -20.54
CA CYS A 103 -9.09 10.26 -20.03
C CYS A 103 -10.39 10.48 -19.22
N PRO A 104 -11.56 10.04 -19.71
CA PRO A 104 -12.80 10.09 -18.95
C PRO A 104 -12.73 9.20 -17.70
N ARG A 105 -13.36 9.69 -16.62
CA ARG A 105 -13.68 8.88 -15.44
C ARG A 105 -14.71 7.80 -15.84
N PRO A 106 -14.64 6.56 -15.33
CA PRO A 106 -13.77 6.06 -14.25
C PRO A 106 -12.42 5.48 -14.71
N HIS A 107 -12.22 5.29 -16.02
CA HIS A 107 -11.06 4.58 -16.59
C HIS A 107 -9.72 5.32 -16.41
N CYS A 108 -9.72 6.57 -15.94
CA CYS A 108 -8.50 7.31 -15.62
C CYS A 108 -7.80 6.84 -14.33
N TYR A 109 -8.44 5.96 -13.55
CA TYR A 109 -7.87 5.40 -12.33
C TYR A 109 -7.51 3.92 -12.50
N ARG A 110 -6.44 3.52 -11.83
CA ARG A 110 -6.03 2.12 -11.78
C ARG A 110 -5.48 1.80 -10.40
N SER A 111 -5.81 0.63 -9.88
CA SER A 111 -5.15 0.06 -8.72
C SER A 111 -4.11 -0.97 -9.17
N ALA A 112 -2.99 -1.03 -8.46
CA ALA A 112 -2.06 -2.13 -8.60
C ALA A 112 -1.40 -2.45 -7.25
N GLY A 113 -0.79 -3.63 -7.17
CA GLY A 113 -0.08 -4.06 -5.97
C GLY A 113 1.15 -3.21 -5.67
N SER A 114 1.62 -3.31 -4.42
CA SER A 114 2.76 -2.52 -3.92
C SER A 114 4.06 -2.73 -4.71
N SER A 115 4.21 -3.85 -5.43
CA SER A 115 5.40 -4.16 -6.22
C SER A 115 5.51 -3.37 -7.53
N THR A 116 4.46 -2.65 -7.92
CA THR A 116 4.46 -1.83 -9.14
C THR A 116 5.22 -0.52 -8.96
N PRO A 117 5.89 -0.01 -10.02
CA PRO A 117 6.61 1.26 -9.99
C PRO A 117 5.66 2.44 -9.79
N ASP A 118 6.16 3.53 -9.18
CA ASP A 118 5.35 4.71 -8.86
C ASP A 118 4.82 5.45 -10.09
N ARG A 119 5.49 5.27 -11.24
CA ARG A 119 5.07 5.80 -12.55
C ARG A 119 5.19 4.72 -13.63
N PHE A 120 4.13 4.55 -14.41
CA PHE A 120 4.13 3.65 -15.58
C PHE A 120 3.24 4.17 -16.70
N LYS A 121 3.42 3.67 -17.93
CA LYS A 121 2.68 4.15 -19.11
C LYS A 121 1.20 3.75 -19.05
N CYS A 122 0.30 4.63 -19.50
CA CYS A 122 -1.11 4.28 -19.60
C CYS A 122 -1.32 3.19 -20.67
N GLU A 123 -1.95 2.05 -20.32
CA GLU A 123 -2.20 0.90 -21.21
C GLU A 123 -3.27 1.15 -22.29
N ARG A 124 -3.87 2.35 -22.31
CA ARG A 124 -5.01 2.65 -23.19
C ARG A 124 -4.52 2.99 -24.61
N PRO A 125 -5.13 2.43 -25.67
CA PRO A 125 -4.62 2.57 -27.04
C PRO A 125 -4.63 3.98 -27.65
N ASN A 126 -5.07 5.03 -26.96
CA ASN A 126 -5.07 6.42 -27.45
C ASN A 126 -4.64 7.42 -26.37
N CYS A 127 -3.79 7.00 -25.42
CA CYS A 127 -3.30 7.89 -24.37
C CYS A 127 -1.79 7.76 -24.19
N THR A 128 -1.08 8.88 -24.36
CA THR A 128 0.37 9.01 -24.12
C THR A 128 0.71 9.39 -22.68
N GLY A 129 -0.30 9.53 -21.82
CA GLY A 129 -0.11 9.88 -20.41
C GLY A 129 0.57 8.76 -19.61
N ASP A 130 1.18 9.17 -18.51
CA ASP A 130 1.69 8.31 -17.46
C ASP A 130 0.68 8.19 -16.31
N TYR A 131 0.61 6.99 -15.73
CA TYR A 131 -0.06 6.75 -14.46
C TYR A 131 0.86 7.18 -13.34
N VAL A 132 0.43 8.19 -12.57
CA VAL A 132 1.14 8.69 -11.40
C VAL A 132 0.44 8.18 -10.14
N CYS A 133 1.20 7.68 -9.17
CA CYS A 133 0.67 7.24 -7.90
C CYS A 133 0.10 8.43 -7.12
N VAL A 134 -1.20 8.39 -6.81
CA VAL A 134 -1.89 9.45 -6.06
C VAL A 134 -1.96 9.10 -4.59
N ARG A 135 -2.22 7.83 -4.28
CA ARG A 135 -2.33 7.34 -2.90
C ARG A 135 -1.88 5.90 -2.78
N HIS A 136 -1.30 5.61 -1.64
CA HIS A 136 -1.04 4.26 -1.19
C HIS A 136 -1.98 3.97 -0.02
N VAL A 137 -2.78 2.91 -0.17
CA VAL A 137 -3.81 2.50 0.79
C VAL A 137 -3.54 1.08 1.27
N SER A 138 -3.90 0.81 2.51
CA SER A 138 -3.89 -0.52 3.10
C SER A 138 -5.32 -1.00 3.26
N PHE A 139 -5.62 -2.18 2.73
CA PHE A 139 -6.88 -2.85 2.96
C PHE A 139 -6.82 -3.73 4.20
N VAL A 140 -7.81 -3.60 5.06
CA VAL A 140 -8.03 -4.44 6.24
C VAL A 140 -9.24 -5.34 5.99
N ASP A 141 -8.99 -6.61 5.69
CA ASP A 141 -10.02 -7.60 5.44
C ASP A 141 -10.53 -8.16 6.77
N CYS A 142 -11.78 -7.83 7.11
CA CYS A 142 -12.40 -8.24 8.37
C CYS A 142 -13.29 -9.48 8.20
N PRO A 143 -13.31 -10.37 9.21
CA PRO A 143 -14.19 -11.52 9.19
C PRO A 143 -15.66 -11.07 9.24
N GLY A 144 -16.48 -11.70 8.39
CA GLY A 144 -17.91 -11.40 8.27
C GLY A 144 -18.84 -12.36 9.01
N HIS A 145 -18.28 -13.24 9.84
CA HIS A 145 -19.03 -14.26 10.56
C HIS A 145 -19.36 -13.78 11.97
N ASP A 146 -20.60 -14.00 12.40
CA ASP A 146 -21.12 -13.61 13.72
C ASP A 146 -20.30 -14.17 14.91
N ILE A 147 -19.63 -15.31 14.74
CA ILE A 147 -18.78 -15.92 15.77
C ILE A 147 -17.50 -15.08 15.99
N LEU A 148 -17.09 -14.29 14.99
CA LEU A 148 -15.82 -13.57 14.94
C LEU A 148 -15.98 -12.06 15.15
N MET A 149 -17.08 -11.64 15.80
CA MET A 149 -17.36 -10.22 16.07
C MET A 149 -16.25 -9.53 16.87
N ALA A 150 -15.59 -10.23 17.80
CA ALA A 150 -14.46 -9.68 18.55
C ALA A 150 -13.31 -9.25 17.63
N THR A 151 -12.97 -10.08 16.65
CA THR A 151 -11.93 -9.75 15.66
C THR A 151 -12.36 -8.62 14.74
N MET A 152 -13.64 -8.57 14.36
CA MET A 152 -14.19 -7.49 13.56
C MET A 152 -14.12 -6.13 14.29
N LEU A 153 -14.45 -6.07 15.58
CA LEU A 153 -14.35 -4.85 16.39
C LEU A 153 -12.89 -4.38 16.53
N ASN A 154 -11.95 -5.32 16.72
CA ASN A 154 -10.53 -4.99 16.72
C ASN A 154 -10.07 -4.45 15.36
N GLY A 155 -10.59 -5.01 14.26
CA GLY A 155 -10.33 -4.51 12.91
C GLY A 155 -10.85 -3.09 12.71
N ALA A 156 -12.06 -2.79 13.19
CA ALA A 156 -12.67 -1.47 13.09
C ALA A 156 -11.86 -0.38 13.80
N ALA A 157 -11.20 -0.71 14.92
CA ALA A 157 -10.33 0.24 15.62
C ALA A 157 -9.04 0.59 14.84
N VAL A 158 -8.62 -0.26 13.90
CA VAL A 158 -7.42 -0.06 13.07
C VAL A 158 -7.74 0.66 11.76
N MET A 159 -9.01 0.63 11.34
CA MET A 159 -9.48 1.41 10.19
C MET A 159 -9.42 2.89 10.52
N VAL A 160 -8.97 3.70 9.57
CA VAL A 160 -8.93 5.15 9.73
C VAL A 160 -10.35 5.68 9.47
N CYS A 161 -11.01 6.18 10.51
CA CYS A 161 -12.21 7.02 10.40
C CYS A 161 -11.85 8.44 9.96
#